data_AF-A0A4Q2YN28-F1
#
_entry.id   AF-A0A4Q2YN28-F1
#
_cell.length_a   1.000
_cell.length_b   1.000
_cell.length_c   1.000
_cell.angle_alpha   90.00
_cell.angle_beta   90.00
_cell.angle_gamma   90.00
#
_symmetry.space_group_name_H-M   'P 1'
#
loop_
_entity.id
_entity.type
_entity.pdbx_description
1 polymer ?
#
loop_
_entity_poly.entity_id
_entity_poly.type
_entity_poly.pdbx_seq_one_letter_code
_entity_poly.pdbx_strand_id
1 'polypeptide(L)'
;MTAAPSVPAIVDDAQWLAHRYDPGHDAFHFRKVERAERAAVPFLTDLHLGEEGAPVVLRRADCRDTHDAAPAPHTRAPGRSINAPAPLHFLFHSAYCASTMLAHALDQPGVATSLSEPVLLNDMVGWRRRGASPRDHAAVMDDALSMLGRGFTADEAVIVK
;
A
#
# COMPACT_ATOMS: atom_id res chain seq x y z
N MET A 1 19.28 21.07 -6.73
CA MET A 1 18.13 20.43 -7.39
C MET A 1 18.24 18.95 -7.12
N THR A 2 17.43 18.42 -6.20
CA THR A 2 17.38 16.98 -5.95
C THR A 2 16.68 16.33 -7.14
N ALA A 3 17.32 15.34 -7.78
CA ALA A 3 16.70 14.61 -8.88
C ALA A 3 15.40 13.94 -8.40
N ALA A 4 14.39 13.84 -9.27
CA ALA A 4 13.18 13.09 -8.97
C ALA A 4 13.55 11.62 -8.67
N PRO A 5 12.94 10.99 -7.65
CA PRO A 5 13.22 9.59 -7.34
C PRO A 5 12.85 8.68 -8.52
N SER A 6 13.63 7.63 -8.73
CA SER A 6 13.34 6.63 -9.76
C SER A 6 12.12 5.78 -9.39
N VAL A 7 11.53 5.10 -10.37
CA VAL A 7 10.39 4.18 -10.13
C VAL A 7 10.71 3.13 -9.06
N PRO A 8 11.84 2.40 -9.10
CA PRO A 8 12.19 1.46 -8.02
C PRO A 8 12.33 2.14 -6.66
N ALA A 9 12.89 3.35 -6.60
CA ALA A 9 13.04 4.08 -5.33
C ALA A 9 11.71 4.47 -4.69
N ILE A 10 10.63 4.57 -5.47
CA ILE A 10 9.26 4.82 -4.99
C ILE A 10 8.57 3.50 -4.68
N VAL A 11 8.71 2.51 -5.56
CA VAL A 11 8.04 1.21 -5.43
C VAL A 11 8.61 0.40 -4.26
N ASP A 12 9.92 0.46 -3.98
CA ASP A 12 10.53 -0.34 -2.91
C ASP A 12 10.50 0.35 -1.53
N ASP A 13 10.19 1.65 -1.49
CA ASP A 13 10.12 2.40 -0.25
C ASP A 13 8.67 2.53 0.23
N ALA A 14 8.38 1.84 1.34
CA ALA A 14 7.06 1.86 1.94
C ALA A 14 6.59 3.26 2.34
N GLN A 15 7.48 4.25 2.57
CA GLN A 15 7.11 5.64 2.84
C GLN A 15 6.30 6.25 1.70
N TRP A 16 6.49 5.80 0.47
CA TRP A 16 5.65 6.17 -0.66
C TRP A 16 4.37 5.35 -0.65
N LEU A 17 3.35 5.87 0.00
CA LEU A 17 2.03 5.26 0.04
C LEU A 17 1.37 5.35 -1.35
N ALA A 18 1.00 4.20 -1.92
CA ALA A 18 0.09 4.14 -3.07
C ALA A 18 -1.30 4.57 -2.60
N HIS A 19 -1.60 5.85 -2.76
CA HIS A 19 -2.72 6.51 -2.09
C HIS A 19 -4.00 6.47 -2.92
N ARG A 20 -3.89 6.66 -4.25
CA ARG A 20 -5.00 6.66 -5.20
C ARG A 20 -4.70 5.78 -6.41
N TYR A 21 -5.75 5.34 -7.08
CA TYR A 21 -5.66 4.77 -8.43
C TYR A 21 -6.56 5.53 -9.39
N ASP A 22 -5.99 5.96 -10.52
CA ASP A 22 -6.71 6.62 -11.60
C ASP A 22 -6.95 5.65 -12.76
N PRO A 23 -8.18 5.11 -12.92
CA PRO A 23 -8.51 4.22 -14.02
C PRO A 23 -8.50 4.91 -15.40
N GLY A 24 -8.58 6.25 -15.46
CA GLY A 24 -8.53 6.99 -16.72
C GLY A 24 -7.14 7.01 -17.35
N HIS A 25 -6.10 6.90 -16.52
CA HIS A 25 -4.70 6.95 -16.95
C HIS A 25 -3.91 5.66 -16.65
N ASP A 26 -4.57 4.64 -16.07
CA ASP A 26 -3.95 3.39 -15.60
C ASP A 26 -2.71 3.64 -14.72
N ALA A 27 -2.89 4.47 -13.69
CA ALA A 27 -1.80 5.00 -12.88
C ALA A 27 -2.11 5.00 -11.38
N PHE A 28 -1.06 4.78 -10.58
CA PHE A 28 -1.09 4.98 -9.13
C PHE A 28 -0.57 6.37 -8.78
N HIS A 29 -1.22 7.01 -7.82
CA HIS A 29 -0.73 8.26 -7.24
C HIS A 29 -0.08 7.94 -5.90
N PHE A 30 1.22 8.17 -5.82
CA PHE A 30 2.00 8.01 -4.62
C PHE A 30 2.14 9.34 -3.89
N ARG A 31 2.06 9.28 -2.57
CA ARG A 31 2.43 10.39 -1.70
C ARG A 31 3.37 9.90 -0.61
N LYS A 32 4.26 10.76 -0.15
CA LYS A 32 5.15 10.41 0.94
C LYS A 32 4.41 10.53 2.27
N VAL A 33 4.37 9.44 3.03
CA VAL A 33 3.80 9.37 4.38
C VAL A 33 4.73 8.54 5.25
N GLU A 34 5.45 9.20 6.13
CA GLU A 34 6.38 8.59 7.07
C GLU A 34 5.64 7.68 8.07
N ARG A 35 6.31 6.66 8.62
CA ARG A 35 5.68 5.76 9.62
C ARG A 35 5.08 6.54 10.79
N ALA A 36 5.81 7.54 11.29
CA ALA A 36 5.36 8.37 12.40
C ALA A 36 4.08 9.16 12.05
N GLU A 37 3.95 9.62 10.80
CA GLU A 37 2.77 10.33 10.32
C GLU A 37 1.56 9.40 10.22
N ARG A 38 1.76 8.15 9.73
CA ARG A 38 0.71 7.12 9.72
C ARG A 38 0.19 6.84 11.12
N ALA A 39 1.09 6.74 12.10
CA ALA A 39 0.74 6.48 13.49
C ALA A 39 0.03 7.67 14.16
N ALA A 40 0.22 8.89 13.65
CA ALA A 40 -0.38 10.10 14.20
C ALA A 40 -1.82 10.35 13.76
N VAL A 41 -2.31 9.63 12.74
CA VAL A 41 -3.66 9.81 12.20
C VAL A 41 -4.53 8.56 12.34
N PRO A 42 -5.84 8.70 12.54
CA PRO A 42 -6.73 7.54 12.68
C PRO A 42 -6.99 6.84 11.33
N PHE A 43 -6.93 7.55 10.20
CA PHE A 43 -7.21 7.02 8.87
C PHE A 43 -6.28 7.66 7.84
N LEU A 44 -5.87 6.88 6.83
CA LEU A 44 -4.99 7.35 5.75
C LEU A 44 -5.79 8.03 4.64
N THR A 45 -6.59 9.04 5.00
CA THR A 45 -7.41 9.82 4.07
C THR A 45 -6.92 11.25 3.95
N ASP A 46 -7.31 11.94 2.88
CA ASP A 46 -6.94 13.35 2.66
C ASP A 46 -7.41 14.27 3.80
N LEU A 47 -8.51 13.93 4.46
CA LEU A 47 -9.01 14.65 5.64
C LEU A 47 -7.99 14.67 6.80
N HIS A 48 -7.21 13.60 6.98
CA HIS A 48 -6.29 13.47 8.11
C HIS A 48 -4.83 13.70 7.70
N LEU A 49 -4.46 13.30 6.49
CA LEU A 49 -3.11 13.49 5.94
C LEU A 49 -2.92 14.87 5.27
N GLY A 50 -3.99 15.65 5.16
CA GLY A 50 -4.01 16.88 4.36
C GLY A 50 -4.05 16.60 2.85
N GLU A 51 -4.31 17.66 2.08
CA GLU A 51 -4.29 17.59 0.62
C GLU A 51 -2.87 17.38 0.08
N GLU A 52 -2.70 16.44 -0.84
CA GLU A 52 -1.46 16.24 -1.58
C GLU A 52 -1.49 17.07 -2.86
N GLY A 53 -0.70 18.15 -2.89
CA GLY A 53 -0.66 19.07 -4.03
C GLY A 53 0.19 18.59 -5.20
N ALA A 54 1.11 17.64 -4.98
CA ALA A 54 2.03 17.16 -6.01
C ALA A 54 2.32 15.66 -5.86
N PRO A 55 1.31 14.79 -6.05
CA PRO A 55 1.53 13.34 -5.97
C PRO A 55 2.47 12.88 -7.07
N VAL A 56 3.26 11.85 -6.79
CA VAL A 56 4.04 11.19 -7.84
C VAL A 56 3.14 10.20 -8.57
N VAL A 57 2.93 10.43 -9.86
CA VAL A 57 2.06 9.60 -10.69
C VAL A 57 2.91 8.63 -11.49
N LEU A 58 2.71 7.33 -11.25
CA LEU A 58 3.40 6.26 -11.96
C LEU A 58 2.39 5.38 -12.69
N ARG A 59 2.69 4.97 -13.92
CA ARG A 59 1.84 4.01 -14.64
C ARG A 59 1.88 2.67 -13.92
N ARG A 60 0.74 1.98 -13.87
CA ARG A 60 0.64 0.65 -13.26
C ARG A 60 1.63 -0.35 -13.88
N ALA A 61 1.84 -0.28 -15.20
CA ALA A 61 2.81 -1.12 -15.90
C ALA A 61 4.23 -0.95 -15.34
N ASP A 62 4.68 0.29 -15.17
CA ASP A 62 6.03 0.60 -14.67
C ASP A 62 6.24 0.08 -13.24
N CYS A 63 5.19 0.12 -12.40
CA CYS A 63 5.24 -0.41 -11.04
C CYS A 63 5.38 -1.94 -11.01
N ARG A 64 4.73 -2.67 -11.94
CA ARG A 64 4.83 -4.14 -12.00
C ARG A 64 6.21 -4.60 -12.42
N ASP A 65 6.79 -3.95 -13.42
CA ASP A 65 8.11 -4.33 -13.97
C ASP A 65 9.22 -4.25 -12.90
N THR A 66 9.02 -3.43 -11.86
CA THR A 66 9.92 -3.38 -10.69
C THR A 66 9.66 -4.46 -9.64
N HIS A 67 8.45 -4.99 -9.55
CA HIS A 67 8.04 -5.96 -8.51
C HIS A 67 8.41 -7.42 -8.84
N ASP A 68 8.73 -7.72 -10.10
CA ASP A 68 9.21 -9.04 -10.53
C ASP A 68 10.70 -9.31 -10.17
N ALA A 69 11.39 -8.34 -9.56
CA ALA A 69 12.72 -8.55 -9.00
C ALA A 69 12.62 -9.38 -7.70
N ALA A 70 13.11 -10.62 -7.75
CA ALA A 70 13.11 -11.54 -6.62
C ALA A 70 13.60 -10.88 -5.32
N PRO A 71 12.95 -11.13 -4.15
CA PRO A 71 13.40 -10.55 -2.89
C PRO A 71 14.85 -10.99 -2.60
N ALA A 72 15.68 -10.02 -2.22
CA ALA A 72 17.09 -10.25 -1.92
C ALA A 72 17.27 -11.26 -0.76
N PRO A 73 18.24 -12.19 -0.85
CA PRO A 73 18.34 -13.33 0.05
C PRO A 73 18.95 -12.94 1.40
N HIS A 74 18.13 -12.78 2.44
CA HIS A 74 18.61 -12.70 3.81
C HIS A 74 17.54 -13.06 4.84
N THR A 75 17.96 -13.92 5.78
CA THR A 75 17.44 -14.24 7.12
C THR A 75 15.95 -13.98 7.40
N ARG A 76 15.09 -14.92 6.99
CA ARG A 76 13.67 -14.97 7.33
C ARG A 76 13.34 -16.06 8.36
N ALA A 77 12.23 -15.87 9.07
CA ALA A 77 11.69 -16.81 10.06
C ALA A 77 11.57 -18.25 9.49
N PRO A 78 11.89 -19.29 10.29
CA PRO A 78 11.89 -20.68 9.81
C PRO A 78 10.49 -21.12 9.38
N GLY A 79 10.38 -21.69 8.17
CA GLY A 79 9.15 -22.33 7.65
C GLY A 79 8.47 -21.64 6.46
N ARG A 80 9.05 -20.55 5.90
CA ARG A 80 8.45 -19.82 4.78
C ARG A 80 9.08 -20.18 3.43
N SER A 81 8.24 -20.39 2.41
CA SER A 81 8.70 -20.60 1.01
C SER A 81 9.51 -19.41 0.51
N ILE A 82 10.64 -19.71 -0.13
CA ILE A 82 11.60 -18.74 -0.71
C ILE A 82 10.93 -17.78 -1.70
N ASN A 83 9.80 -18.17 -2.28
CA ASN A 83 9.09 -17.41 -3.33
C ASN A 83 7.81 -16.71 -2.83
N ALA A 84 7.54 -16.65 -1.52
CA ALA A 84 6.30 -16.06 -1.02
C ALA A 84 6.44 -14.55 -0.77
N PRO A 85 5.66 -13.67 -1.45
CA PRO A 85 5.64 -12.22 -1.18
C PRO A 85 5.23 -11.96 0.27
N ALA A 86 5.77 -10.93 0.93
CA ALA A 86 5.41 -10.56 2.32
C ALA A 86 3.88 -10.56 2.51
N PRO A 87 3.35 -11.17 3.59
CA PRO A 87 1.93 -11.46 3.64
C PRO A 87 1.15 -10.17 3.92
N LEU A 88 0.29 -9.80 2.96
CA LEU A 88 -0.75 -8.81 3.17
C LEU A 88 -1.89 -9.48 3.96
N HIS A 89 -2.24 -8.90 5.10
CA HIS A 89 -3.31 -9.34 5.96
C HIS A 89 -4.43 -8.30 6.02
N PHE A 90 -5.61 -8.73 6.45
CA PHE A 90 -6.77 -7.86 6.59
C PHE A 90 -7.36 -7.91 7.99
N LEU A 91 -7.75 -6.75 8.51
CA LEU A 91 -8.55 -6.61 9.72
C LEU A 91 -9.97 -6.19 9.32
N PHE A 92 -10.83 -7.16 8.97
CA PHE A 92 -12.23 -6.86 8.68
C PHE A 92 -13.00 -6.52 9.95
N HIS A 93 -13.76 -5.42 9.92
CA HIS A 93 -14.45 -4.93 11.10
C HIS A 93 -15.74 -4.16 10.76
N SER A 94 -16.57 -3.91 11.77
CA SER A 94 -17.68 -2.95 11.71
C SER A 94 -17.26 -1.61 12.31
N ALA A 95 -18.06 -0.56 12.11
CA ALA A 95 -17.79 0.73 12.75
C ALA A 95 -17.88 0.63 14.29
N TYR A 96 -17.11 1.46 14.99
CA TYR A 96 -17.14 1.62 16.45
C TYR A 96 -16.74 0.39 17.28
N CYS A 97 -15.92 -0.53 16.75
CA CYS A 97 -15.44 -1.71 17.46
C CYS A 97 -13.98 -1.61 17.95
N ALA A 98 -13.43 -0.40 18.04
CA ALA A 98 -12.04 -0.13 18.40
C ALA A 98 -10.98 -0.76 17.45
N SER A 99 -11.35 -1.08 16.20
CA SER A 99 -10.42 -1.61 15.18
C SER A 99 -9.25 -0.66 14.90
N THR A 100 -9.45 0.66 14.96
CA THR A 100 -8.35 1.64 14.84
C THR A 100 -7.33 1.48 15.96
N MET A 101 -7.78 1.29 17.21
CA MET A 101 -6.88 1.05 18.35
C MET A 101 -6.10 -0.26 18.18
N LEU A 102 -6.75 -1.32 17.69
CA LEU A 102 -6.10 -2.59 17.38
C LEU A 102 -5.08 -2.44 16.24
N ALA A 103 -5.42 -1.71 15.17
CA ALA A 103 -4.50 -1.45 14.06
C ALA A 103 -3.24 -0.70 14.53
N HIS A 104 -3.37 0.30 15.41
CA HIS A 104 -2.21 0.97 16.02
C HIS A 104 -1.40 0.03 16.91
N ALA A 105 -2.04 -0.85 17.68
CA ALA A 105 -1.31 -1.83 18.50
C ALA A 105 -0.52 -2.83 17.64
N LEU A 106 -1.05 -3.20 16.48
CA LEU A 106 -0.41 -4.09 15.52
C LEU A 106 0.74 -3.43 14.72
N ASP A 107 0.78 -2.09 14.64
CA ASP A 107 1.88 -1.36 14.00
C ASP A 107 3.14 -1.41 14.90
N GLN A 108 4.01 -2.39 14.64
CA GLN A 108 5.22 -2.65 15.42
C GLN A 108 6.45 -2.65 14.51
N PRO A 109 7.36 -1.67 14.62
CA PRO A 109 8.55 -1.59 13.78
C PRO A 109 9.35 -2.90 13.74
N GLY A 110 9.71 -3.35 12.55
CA GLY A 110 10.42 -4.61 12.30
C GLY A 110 9.54 -5.87 12.35
N VAL A 111 8.27 -5.76 12.74
CA VAL A 111 7.34 -6.89 12.84
C VAL A 111 6.15 -6.72 11.90
N ALA A 112 5.46 -5.59 11.97
CA ALA A 112 4.33 -5.29 11.11
C ALA A 112 4.11 -3.78 10.91
N THR A 113 3.40 -3.43 9.85
CA THR A 113 2.81 -2.11 9.69
C THR A 113 1.33 -2.19 9.37
N SER A 114 0.56 -1.23 9.89
CA SER A 114 -0.88 -1.16 9.68
C SER A 114 -1.25 0.00 8.75
N LEU A 115 -2.12 -0.28 7.78
CA LEU A 115 -2.72 0.72 6.91
C LEU A 115 -4.19 0.87 7.32
N SER A 116 -4.54 2.00 7.94
CA SER A 116 -5.91 2.28 8.38
C SER A 116 -6.73 2.89 7.26
N GLU A 117 -7.62 2.09 6.67
CA GLU A 117 -8.59 2.48 5.64
C GLU A 117 -7.96 3.23 4.46
N PRO A 118 -7.00 2.61 3.73
CA PRO A 118 -6.30 3.27 2.63
C PRO A 118 -7.27 3.66 1.51
N VAL A 119 -7.20 4.92 1.04
CA VAL A 119 -8.12 5.47 0.03
C VAL A 119 -8.08 4.70 -1.29
N LEU A 120 -6.95 4.08 -1.62
CA LEU A 120 -6.79 3.23 -2.80
C LEU A 120 -7.89 2.15 -2.90
N LEU A 121 -8.25 1.50 -1.78
CA LEU A 121 -9.31 0.49 -1.79
C LEU A 121 -10.69 1.11 -2.03
N ASN A 122 -10.94 2.33 -1.55
CA ASN A 122 -12.17 3.06 -1.84
C ASN A 122 -12.28 3.40 -3.33
N ASP A 123 -11.18 3.81 -3.96
CA ASP A 123 -11.14 4.06 -5.41
C ASP A 123 -11.47 2.78 -6.20
N MET A 124 -10.91 1.64 -5.79
CA MET A 124 -11.18 0.34 -6.42
C MET A 124 -12.65 -0.10 -6.27
N VAL A 125 -13.25 0.08 -5.09
CA VAL A 125 -14.67 -0.19 -4.87
C VAL A 125 -15.53 0.76 -5.71
N GLY A 126 -15.20 2.05 -5.72
CA GLY A 126 -15.89 3.06 -6.50
C GLY A 126 -15.84 2.79 -8.00
N TRP A 127 -14.67 2.42 -8.53
CA TRP A 127 -14.49 2.08 -9.94
C TRP A 127 -15.31 0.87 -10.35
N ARG A 128 -15.33 -0.19 -9.52
CA ARG A 128 -16.17 -1.36 -9.76
C ARG A 128 -17.65 -1.00 -9.80
N ARG A 129 -18.13 -0.18 -8.86
CA ARG A 129 -19.54 0.28 -8.81
C ARG A 129 -19.93 1.13 -10.02
N ARG A 130 -18.97 1.84 -10.64
CA ARG A 130 -19.18 2.60 -11.89
C ARG A 130 -19.15 1.75 -13.16
N GLY A 131 -19.06 0.43 -13.04
CA GLY A 131 -19.20 -0.49 -14.17
C GLY A 131 -17.90 -0.97 -14.81
N ALA A 132 -16.76 -0.87 -14.11
CA ALA A 132 -15.51 -1.49 -14.56
C ALA A 132 -15.72 -2.97 -14.90
N SER A 133 -15.09 -3.47 -15.97
CA SER A 133 -15.07 -4.89 -16.31
C SER A 133 -14.57 -5.73 -15.12
N PRO A 134 -15.19 -6.88 -14.79
CA PRO A 134 -14.74 -7.72 -13.68
C PRO A 134 -13.29 -8.19 -13.84
N ARG A 135 -12.89 -8.50 -15.08
CA ARG A 135 -11.55 -8.98 -15.41
C ARG A 135 -10.50 -7.91 -15.18
N ASP A 136 -10.76 -6.70 -15.71
CA ASP A 136 -9.82 -5.59 -15.62
C ASP A 136 -9.73 -5.09 -14.18
N HIS A 137 -10.85 -5.05 -13.46
CA HIS A 137 -10.90 -4.72 -12.04
C HIS A 137 -10.08 -5.70 -11.20
N ALA A 138 -10.21 -7.02 -11.44
CA ALA A 138 -9.44 -8.02 -10.72
C ALA A 138 -7.93 -7.86 -10.94
N ALA A 139 -7.49 -7.68 -12.19
CA ALA A 139 -6.07 -7.50 -12.51
C ALA A 139 -5.47 -6.27 -11.82
N VAL A 140 -6.19 -5.14 -11.83
CA VAL A 140 -5.73 -3.92 -11.14
C VAL A 140 -5.81 -4.07 -9.62
N MET A 141 -6.79 -4.80 -9.09
CA MET A 141 -6.88 -5.07 -7.67
C MET A 141 -5.67 -5.87 -7.18
N ASP A 142 -5.22 -6.88 -7.94
CA ASP A 142 -4.01 -7.64 -7.60
C ASP A 142 -2.77 -6.73 -7.50
N ASP A 143 -2.62 -5.80 -8.45
CA ASP A 143 -1.55 -4.81 -8.43
C ASP A 143 -1.72 -3.81 -7.25
N ALA A 144 -2.93 -3.36 -6.99
CA ALA A 144 -3.23 -2.44 -5.88
C ALA A 144 -2.91 -3.08 -4.52
N LEU A 145 -3.26 -4.35 -4.33
CA LEU A 145 -2.91 -5.11 -3.13
C LEU A 145 -1.40 -5.32 -3.02
N SER A 146 -0.71 -5.58 -4.13
CA SER A 146 0.75 -5.67 -4.16
C SER A 146 1.40 -4.33 -3.73
N MET A 147 0.89 -3.20 -4.23
CA MET A 147 1.36 -1.87 -3.83
C MET A 147 1.04 -1.50 -2.39
N LEU A 148 -0.04 -2.01 -1.81
CA LEU A 148 -0.32 -1.84 -0.37
C LEU A 148 0.55 -2.78 0.48
N GLY A 149 0.89 -3.97 -0.01
CA GLY A 149 1.65 -5.01 0.70
C GLY A 149 3.13 -4.73 0.94
N ARG A 150 3.58 -3.48 0.80
CA ARG A 150 4.97 -3.08 0.96
C ARG A 150 5.24 -2.62 2.40
N GLY A 151 5.96 -3.45 3.16
CA GLY A 151 6.43 -3.12 4.52
C GLY A 151 7.67 -2.22 4.51
N PHE A 152 7.97 -1.55 5.63
CA PHE A 152 9.18 -0.71 5.75
C PHE A 152 10.47 -1.54 5.80
N THR A 153 10.35 -2.83 6.10
CA THR A 153 11.42 -3.82 5.98
C THR A 153 10.91 -5.05 5.21
N ALA A 154 11.82 -5.87 4.69
CA ALA A 154 11.47 -7.06 3.93
C ALA A 154 10.67 -8.11 4.73
N ASP A 155 10.70 -8.04 6.06
CA ASP A 155 10.11 -9.03 6.96
C ASP A 155 8.86 -8.53 7.69
N GLU A 156 8.53 -7.24 7.56
CA GLU A 156 7.30 -6.72 8.12
C GLU A 156 6.07 -7.27 7.39
N ALA A 157 5.12 -7.77 8.18
CA ALA A 157 3.77 -8.01 7.68
C ALA A 157 3.05 -6.67 7.42
N VAL A 158 2.18 -6.62 6.40
CA VAL A 158 1.30 -5.46 6.20
C VAL A 158 -0.13 -5.84 6.56
N ILE A 159 -0.78 -5.04 7.38
CA ILE A 159 -2.15 -5.28 7.84
C ILE A 159 -3.02 -4.13 7.35
N VAL A 160 -3.93 -4.42 6.43
CA VAL A 160 -4.92 -3.44 5.96
C VAL A 160 -6.18 -3.57 6.80
N LYS A 161 -6.54 -2.48 7.45
CA LYS A 161 -7.81 -2.33 8.15
C LYS A 161 -8.81 -1.66 7.21
#